data_AF-A0A971GJG4-F1
#
_entry.id   AF-A0A971GJG4-F1
#
_cell.length_a   1.000
_cell.length_b   1.000
_cell.length_c   1.000
_cell.angle_alpha   90.00
_cell.angle_beta   90.00
_cell.angle_gamma   90.00
#
_symmetry.space_group_name_H-M   'P 1'
#
loop_
_entity.id
_entity.type
_entity.pdbx_description
1 polymer ?
#
loop_
_entity_poly.entity_id
_entity_poly.type
_entity_poly.pdbx_seq_one_letter_code
_entity_poly.pdbx_strand_id
1 'polypeptide(L)'
;EGAFIAIEPQTGYITSMVGGSQFDASNRYNRAVQARRLPGSAFKPFVYGSGIYNSVISTATVLPDVPIIEIDASGDTWSPGNYEGEYSGMVNIQRALAMSINIISIRIFDLVGADRVVEYASRMLKVSESRFTPSPSLALGTVDVTPLELATGYAIYANRGRDVIPYAVRYVVDRDGNEIINVEEEVGNIIAAKEIEGTIQVIPEAVAYIMTDLMQGVVNHGTPAYAIRNQAGFTKQAAGKTGTTQNWTDAWFCGYTSDIAAVVWFGYDKSFMTLGKGQAGAGLAAPVWGYYMQEVYNGMPDPRFAERPEGVENKGVCWYTGLIPGPDCHKISGGIGLKGSKVSKMCDGNHYEMKSVIERYMEKQGLTE
;
A
#
# COMPACT_ATOMS: atom_id res chain seq x y z
N GLU A 1 -3.59 -23.52 -1.59
CA GLU A 1 -2.41 -23.21 -2.42
C GLU A 1 -1.76 -21.94 -1.90
N GLY A 2 -0.54 -21.65 -2.32
CA GLY A 2 0.15 -20.43 -1.96
C GLY A 2 1.14 -19.99 -3.04
N ALA A 3 1.54 -18.73 -2.98
CA ALA A 3 2.54 -18.15 -3.85
C ALA A 3 3.48 -17.25 -3.06
N PHE A 4 4.74 -17.25 -3.47
CA PHE A 4 5.78 -16.37 -2.95
C PHE A 4 6.57 -15.79 -4.11
N ILE A 5 6.88 -14.51 -4.06
CA ILE A 5 7.85 -13.90 -4.98
C ILE A 5 8.62 -12.80 -4.27
N ALA A 6 9.94 -12.74 -4.51
CA ALA A 6 10.81 -11.69 -4.03
C ALA A 6 11.58 -11.04 -5.18
N ILE A 7 11.73 -9.73 -5.09
CA ILE A 7 12.41 -8.87 -6.07
C ILE A 7 13.45 -8.04 -5.32
N GLU A 8 14.67 -7.97 -5.86
CA GLU A 8 15.67 -6.99 -5.45
C GLU A 8 15.32 -5.62 -6.08
N PRO A 9 14.90 -4.60 -5.30
CA PRO A 9 14.35 -3.36 -5.84
C PRO A 9 15.33 -2.57 -6.72
N GLN A 10 16.64 -2.66 -6.46
CA GLN A 10 17.67 -1.88 -7.15
C GLN A 10 17.92 -2.39 -8.57
N THR A 11 17.83 -3.70 -8.78
CA THR A 11 18.20 -4.35 -10.05
C THR A 11 16.99 -4.89 -10.80
N GLY A 12 15.91 -5.21 -10.09
CA GLY A 12 14.76 -5.93 -10.65
C GLY A 12 14.96 -7.45 -10.71
N TYR A 13 16.02 -8.02 -10.16
CA TYR A 13 16.15 -9.48 -10.15
C TYR A 13 15.04 -10.10 -9.32
N ILE A 14 14.39 -11.13 -9.88
CA ILE A 14 13.54 -12.02 -9.12
C ILE A 14 14.44 -13.03 -8.39
N THR A 15 14.64 -12.82 -7.09
CA THR A 15 15.58 -13.60 -6.27
C THR A 15 14.98 -14.91 -5.75
N SER A 16 13.65 -14.99 -5.68
CA SER A 16 12.94 -16.17 -5.21
C SER A 16 11.53 -16.20 -5.79
N MET A 17 11.07 -17.38 -6.20
CA MET A 17 9.71 -17.57 -6.74
C MET A 17 9.19 -18.96 -6.37
N VAL A 18 8.00 -19.01 -5.77
CA VAL A 18 7.25 -20.24 -5.46
C VAL A 18 5.84 -20.07 -6.02
N GLY A 19 5.47 -20.94 -6.97
CA GLY A 19 4.19 -20.84 -7.69
C GLY A 19 3.03 -21.68 -7.14
N GLY A 20 3.29 -22.52 -6.13
CA GLY A 20 2.33 -23.46 -5.56
C GLY A 20 2.95 -24.28 -4.43
N SER A 21 2.14 -25.05 -3.70
CA SER A 21 2.64 -25.89 -2.60
C SER A 21 3.49 -27.07 -3.08
N GLN A 22 3.29 -27.52 -4.33
CA GLN A 22 4.03 -28.62 -4.94
C GLN A 22 4.09 -28.43 -6.45
N PHE A 23 5.16 -28.89 -7.10
CA PHE A 23 5.26 -28.93 -8.56
C PHE A 23 5.20 -30.38 -9.05
N ASP A 24 4.11 -30.73 -9.74
CA ASP A 24 3.90 -32.03 -10.36
C ASP A 24 3.03 -31.88 -11.62
N ALA A 25 2.74 -32.98 -12.32
CA ALA A 25 1.97 -32.95 -13.57
C ALA A 25 0.60 -32.26 -13.45
N SER A 26 -0.02 -32.33 -12.27
CA SER A 26 -1.33 -31.75 -11.96
C SER A 26 -1.26 -30.34 -11.38
N ASN A 27 -0.10 -29.91 -10.85
CA ASN A 27 0.11 -28.59 -10.24
C ASN A 27 1.29 -27.83 -10.88
N ARG A 28 1.13 -27.44 -12.16
CA ARG A 28 2.12 -26.64 -12.91
C ARG A 28 1.78 -25.16 -13.02
N TYR A 29 0.62 -24.76 -12.50
CA TYR A 29 0.14 -23.39 -12.58
C TYR A 29 0.96 -22.49 -11.65
N ASN A 30 1.70 -21.53 -12.22
CA ASN A 30 2.56 -20.65 -11.45
C ASN A 30 1.76 -19.45 -10.93
N ARG A 31 1.25 -19.58 -9.70
CA ARG A 31 0.40 -18.57 -9.07
C ARG A 31 1.14 -17.27 -8.78
N ALA A 32 2.48 -17.28 -8.67
CA ALA A 32 3.27 -16.07 -8.45
C ALA A 32 3.17 -15.06 -9.60
N VAL A 33 2.96 -15.54 -10.83
CA VAL A 33 2.94 -14.68 -12.04
C VAL A 33 1.65 -14.79 -12.85
N GLN A 34 0.83 -15.83 -12.63
CA GLN A 34 -0.38 -16.09 -13.42
C GLN A 34 -1.68 -15.91 -12.63
N ALA A 35 -1.67 -16.13 -11.30
CA ALA A 35 -2.90 -16.06 -10.51
C ALA A 35 -3.27 -14.61 -10.21
N ARG A 36 -4.32 -14.13 -10.87
CA ARG A 36 -4.92 -12.84 -10.55
C ARG A 36 -5.96 -13.03 -9.46
N ARG A 37 -5.83 -12.27 -8.39
CA ARG A 37 -6.57 -12.42 -7.14
C ARG A 37 -6.82 -11.06 -6.52
N LEU A 38 -7.86 -10.97 -5.69
CA LEU A 38 -8.18 -9.74 -4.97
C LEU A 38 -7.13 -9.51 -3.86
N PRO A 39 -6.37 -8.39 -3.89
CA PRO A 39 -5.37 -8.06 -2.89
C PRO A 39 -6.00 -7.63 -1.56
N GLY A 40 -7.27 -7.21 -1.58
CA GLY A 40 -7.94 -6.65 -0.43
C GLY A 40 -7.16 -5.46 0.14
N SER A 41 -7.01 -5.43 1.46
CA SER A 41 -6.28 -4.37 2.16
C SER A 41 -4.80 -4.19 1.76
N ALA A 42 -4.17 -5.13 1.03
CA ALA A 42 -2.82 -4.95 0.51
C ALA A 42 -2.75 -3.88 -0.60
N PHE A 43 -3.90 -3.46 -1.13
CA PHE A 43 -4.02 -2.38 -2.10
C PHE A 43 -4.04 -0.97 -1.49
N LYS A 44 -4.35 -0.85 -0.18
CA LYS A 44 -4.47 0.45 0.50
C LYS A 44 -3.24 1.37 0.34
N PRO A 45 -2.00 0.87 0.31
CA PRO A 45 -0.83 1.71 0.07
C PRO A 45 -0.88 2.48 -1.25
N PHE A 46 -1.54 1.98 -2.29
CA PHE A 46 -1.70 2.72 -3.56
C PHE A 46 -2.73 3.85 -3.44
N VAL A 47 -3.78 3.66 -2.64
CA VAL A 47 -4.78 4.70 -2.33
C VAL A 47 -4.15 5.83 -1.51
N TYR A 48 -3.44 5.47 -0.44
CA TYR A 48 -2.75 6.42 0.44
C TYR A 48 -1.60 7.12 -0.32
N GLY A 49 -0.85 6.36 -1.11
CA GLY A 49 0.22 6.89 -1.98
C GLY A 49 -0.32 7.92 -2.98
N SER A 50 -1.46 7.64 -3.62
CA SER A 50 -2.12 8.61 -4.50
C SER A 50 -2.56 9.86 -3.74
N GLY A 51 -3.09 9.71 -2.51
CA GLY A 51 -3.42 10.85 -1.66
C GLY A 51 -2.23 11.74 -1.31
N ILE A 52 -1.08 11.15 -1.00
CA ILE A 52 0.15 11.89 -0.72
C ILE A 52 0.69 12.52 -2.00
N TYR A 53 0.75 11.77 -3.09
CA TYR A 53 1.22 12.23 -4.41
C TYR A 53 0.45 13.46 -4.88
N ASN A 54 -0.87 13.46 -4.69
CA ASN A 54 -1.74 14.58 -5.05
C ASN A 54 -1.83 15.67 -3.98
N SER A 55 -0.99 15.62 -2.92
CA SER A 55 -0.99 16.57 -1.81
C SER A 55 -2.34 16.71 -1.07
N VAL A 56 -3.18 15.68 -1.14
CA VAL A 56 -4.51 15.63 -0.49
C VAL A 56 -4.37 15.27 0.99
N ILE A 57 -3.42 14.39 1.32
CA ILE A 57 -3.15 13.96 2.69
C ILE A 57 -1.66 14.03 3.05
N SER A 58 -1.38 14.07 4.34
CA SER A 58 -0.06 13.89 4.94
C SER A 58 -0.17 12.92 6.11
N THR A 59 0.93 12.40 6.66
CA THR A 59 0.85 11.48 7.81
C THR A 59 0.20 12.11 9.05
N ALA A 60 0.20 13.45 9.15
CA ALA A 60 -0.51 14.17 10.20
C ALA A 60 -2.04 14.13 10.03
N THR A 61 -2.54 13.95 8.81
CA THR A 61 -3.98 14.05 8.47
C THR A 61 -4.84 13.18 9.39
N VAL A 62 -5.96 13.76 9.82
CA VAL A 62 -6.97 13.09 10.64
C VAL A 62 -8.28 13.07 9.87
N LEU A 63 -8.92 11.91 9.79
CA LEU A 63 -10.19 11.69 9.09
C LEU A 63 -11.19 10.95 9.99
N PRO A 64 -12.50 11.18 9.81
CA PRO A 64 -13.51 10.55 10.64
C PRO A 64 -13.79 9.10 10.22
N ASP A 65 -13.50 8.15 11.09
CA ASP A 65 -14.00 6.78 11.04
C ASP A 65 -15.42 6.73 11.62
N VAL A 66 -16.39 7.01 10.77
CA VAL A 66 -17.84 7.00 11.05
C VAL A 66 -18.58 6.34 9.89
N PRO A 67 -19.78 5.77 10.11
CA PRO A 67 -20.54 5.06 9.07
C PRO A 67 -20.67 5.86 7.78
N ILE A 68 -20.51 5.17 6.66
CA ILE A 68 -20.79 5.67 5.31
C ILE A 68 -22.03 4.91 4.82
N ILE A 69 -23.00 5.65 4.30
CA ILE A 69 -24.18 5.09 3.65
C ILE A 69 -24.35 5.87 2.35
N GLU A 70 -24.23 5.17 1.23
CA GLU A 70 -24.61 5.68 -0.09
C GLU A 70 -25.84 4.94 -0.58
N ILE A 71 -26.76 5.68 -1.18
CA ILE A 71 -27.99 5.16 -1.78
C ILE A 71 -28.02 5.65 -3.22
N ASP A 72 -28.10 4.74 -4.17
CA ASP A 72 -28.17 5.10 -5.58
C ASP A 72 -29.61 5.50 -6.01
N ALA A 73 -29.79 5.86 -7.29
CA ALA A 73 -31.09 6.26 -7.83
C ALA A 73 -32.12 5.12 -7.85
N SER A 74 -31.67 3.86 -7.80
CA SER A 74 -32.52 2.66 -7.74
C SER A 74 -32.93 2.32 -6.30
N GLY A 75 -32.32 2.96 -5.30
CA GLY A 75 -32.50 2.67 -3.88
C GLY A 75 -31.54 1.61 -3.33
N ASP A 76 -30.57 1.15 -4.13
CA ASP A 76 -29.57 0.20 -3.66
C ASP A 76 -28.62 0.91 -2.69
N THR A 77 -28.36 0.24 -1.56
CA THR A 77 -27.58 0.81 -0.46
C THR A 77 -26.19 0.19 -0.40
N TRP A 78 -25.16 1.02 -0.43
CA TRP A 78 -23.79 0.65 -0.13
C TRP A 78 -23.39 1.19 1.25
N SER A 79 -23.16 0.29 2.19
CA SER A 79 -22.77 0.60 3.57
C SER A 79 -21.55 -0.23 3.97
N PRO A 80 -20.33 0.23 3.61
CA PRO A 80 -19.10 -0.48 3.93
C PRO A 80 -18.84 -0.43 5.44
N GLY A 81 -18.31 -1.52 5.99
CA GLY A 81 -17.93 -1.63 7.40
C GLY A 81 -16.43 -1.85 7.61
N ASN A 82 -15.96 -1.53 8.81
CA ASN A 82 -14.64 -1.95 9.28
C ASN A 82 -14.63 -3.45 9.60
N TYR A 83 -13.46 -4.09 9.49
CA TYR A 83 -13.31 -5.51 9.80
C TYR A 83 -13.67 -5.85 11.26
N GLU A 84 -13.36 -4.94 12.19
CA GLU A 84 -13.69 -5.09 13.62
C GLU A 84 -15.16 -4.74 13.95
N GLY A 85 -15.88 -4.10 13.02
CA GLY A 85 -17.28 -3.70 13.21
C GLY A 85 -17.50 -2.42 14.03
N GLU A 86 -16.43 -1.81 14.55
CA GLU A 86 -16.48 -0.60 15.37
C GLU A 86 -16.03 0.65 14.61
N TYR A 87 -16.41 1.83 15.13
CA TYR A 87 -16.07 3.15 14.60
C TYR A 87 -15.33 3.95 15.66
N SER A 88 -14.16 4.48 15.30
CA SER A 88 -13.24 5.15 16.22
C SER A 88 -13.40 6.67 16.27
N GLY A 89 -14.33 7.26 15.50
CA GLY A 89 -14.43 8.72 15.39
C GLY A 89 -13.22 9.30 14.65
N MET A 90 -12.59 10.36 15.15
CA MET A 90 -11.44 10.96 14.47
C MET A 90 -10.18 10.09 14.59
N VAL A 91 -9.61 9.67 13.46
CA VAL A 91 -8.43 8.81 13.39
C VAL A 91 -7.33 9.43 12.52
N ASN A 92 -6.11 9.49 13.04
CA ASN A 92 -4.93 9.85 12.27
C ASN A 92 -4.58 8.76 11.24
N ILE A 93 -4.15 9.15 10.04
CA ILE A 93 -3.92 8.20 8.93
C ILE A 93 -2.78 7.19 9.18
N GLN A 94 -1.80 7.50 10.04
CA GLN A 94 -0.77 6.53 10.45
C GLN A 94 -1.42 5.34 11.17
N ARG A 95 -2.28 5.62 12.15
CA ARG A 95 -3.07 4.58 12.83
C ARG A 95 -4.04 3.91 11.86
N ALA A 96 -4.69 4.68 11.00
CA ALA A 96 -5.67 4.13 10.07
C ALA A 96 -5.06 3.10 9.10
N LEU A 97 -3.87 3.37 8.56
CA LEU A 97 -3.17 2.41 7.69
C LEU A 97 -2.63 1.23 8.48
N ALA A 98 -2.03 1.46 9.65
CA ALA A 98 -1.51 0.41 10.55
C ALA A 98 -2.58 -0.60 10.97
N MET A 99 -3.75 -0.10 11.38
CA MET A 99 -4.92 -0.89 11.76
C MET A 99 -5.79 -1.28 10.58
N SER A 100 -5.43 -0.86 9.36
CA SER A 100 -6.16 -1.18 8.14
C SER A 100 -7.64 -0.80 8.17
N ILE A 101 -7.97 0.41 8.65
CA ILE A 101 -9.36 0.90 8.74
C ILE A 101 -9.93 1.12 7.33
N ASN A 102 -11.12 0.56 7.06
CA ASN A 102 -11.73 0.57 5.72
C ASN A 102 -12.29 1.94 5.40
N ILE A 103 -13.05 2.52 6.33
CA ILE A 103 -13.70 3.82 6.17
C ILE A 103 -12.70 4.92 5.82
N ILE A 104 -11.56 4.97 6.49
CA ILE A 104 -10.53 5.98 6.20
C ILE A 104 -9.95 5.80 4.79
N SER A 105 -9.80 4.57 4.32
CA SER A 105 -9.30 4.30 2.97
C SER A 105 -10.28 4.77 1.90
N ILE A 106 -11.58 4.53 2.13
CA ILE A 106 -12.68 5.03 1.27
C ILE A 106 -12.69 6.56 1.25
N ARG A 107 -12.58 7.21 2.42
CA ARG A 107 -12.54 8.68 2.48
C ARG A 107 -11.36 9.28 1.73
N ILE A 108 -10.18 8.64 1.81
CA ILE A 108 -9.02 9.07 1.03
C ILE A 108 -9.32 8.92 -0.46
N PHE A 109 -9.92 7.80 -0.88
CA PHE A 109 -10.33 7.61 -2.26
C PHE A 109 -11.28 8.72 -2.74
N ASP A 110 -12.30 9.06 -1.96
CA ASP A 110 -13.27 10.12 -2.30
C ASP A 110 -12.60 11.51 -2.40
N LEU A 111 -11.69 11.81 -1.47
CA LEU A 111 -10.96 13.08 -1.45
C LEU A 111 -10.00 13.21 -2.64
N VAL A 112 -9.40 12.10 -3.08
CA VAL A 112 -8.45 12.08 -4.20
C VAL A 112 -9.18 12.07 -5.53
N GLY A 113 -10.27 11.32 -5.63
CA GLY A 113 -10.99 11.04 -6.86
C GLY A 113 -10.51 9.75 -7.54
N ALA A 114 -11.47 9.01 -8.12
CA ALA A 114 -11.23 7.68 -8.68
C ALA A 114 -10.13 7.65 -9.76
N ASP A 115 -10.18 8.59 -10.72
CA ASP A 115 -9.24 8.62 -11.85
C ASP A 115 -7.79 8.73 -11.40
N ARG A 116 -7.51 9.59 -10.40
CA ARG A 116 -6.15 9.76 -9.84
C ARG A 116 -5.68 8.56 -9.05
N VAL A 117 -6.59 7.82 -8.40
CA VAL A 117 -6.24 6.57 -7.73
C VAL A 117 -5.92 5.48 -8.76
N VAL A 118 -6.74 5.38 -9.81
CA VAL A 118 -6.54 4.43 -10.92
C VAL A 118 -5.24 4.70 -11.64
N GLU A 119 -4.97 5.95 -12.06
CA GLU A 119 -3.73 6.35 -12.73
C GLU A 119 -2.50 6.00 -11.87
N TYR A 120 -2.53 6.37 -10.59
CA TYR A 120 -1.43 6.11 -9.66
C TYR A 120 -1.20 4.60 -9.47
N ALA A 121 -2.26 3.83 -9.24
CA ALA A 121 -2.15 2.39 -9.04
C ALA A 121 -1.72 1.65 -10.31
N SER A 122 -2.27 2.01 -11.47
CA SER A 122 -1.89 1.52 -12.80
C SER A 122 -0.39 1.69 -13.03
N ARG A 123 0.12 2.89 -12.78
CA ARG A 123 1.53 3.23 -12.92
C ARG A 123 2.42 2.42 -11.98
N MET A 124 2.06 2.31 -10.70
CA MET A 124 2.82 1.57 -9.69
C MET A 124 2.83 0.05 -9.93
N LEU A 125 1.69 -0.52 -10.33
CA LEU A 125 1.57 -1.96 -10.57
C LEU A 125 2.02 -2.37 -11.97
N LYS A 126 2.25 -1.40 -12.88
CA LYS A 126 2.54 -1.59 -14.29
C LYS A 126 1.47 -2.38 -15.03
N VAL A 127 0.21 -2.04 -14.77
CA VAL A 127 -0.97 -2.70 -15.36
C VAL A 127 -1.90 -1.67 -15.98
N SER A 128 -2.62 -2.05 -17.04
CA SER A 128 -3.56 -1.14 -17.72
C SER A 128 -4.64 -0.57 -16.78
N GLU A 129 -4.95 0.72 -16.93
CA GLU A 129 -6.06 1.40 -16.25
C GLU A 129 -7.42 0.73 -16.50
N SER A 130 -7.60 0.10 -17.66
CA SER A 130 -8.82 -0.64 -17.99
C SER A 130 -9.11 -1.84 -17.08
N ARG A 131 -8.16 -2.26 -16.24
CA ARG A 131 -8.36 -3.32 -15.25
C ARG A 131 -9.05 -2.83 -13.97
N PHE A 132 -9.16 -1.52 -13.78
CA PHE A 132 -9.72 -0.95 -12.56
C PHE A 132 -11.16 -0.51 -12.78
N THR A 133 -12.02 -0.82 -11.81
CA THR A 133 -13.36 -0.24 -11.76
C THR A 133 -13.32 1.01 -10.86
N PRO A 134 -13.57 2.22 -11.40
CA PRO A 134 -13.49 3.47 -10.66
C PRO A 134 -14.69 3.61 -9.71
N SER A 135 -14.66 2.89 -8.61
CA SER A 135 -15.69 2.91 -7.56
C SER A 135 -15.04 2.97 -6.18
N PRO A 136 -15.76 3.47 -5.15
CA PRO A 136 -15.26 3.51 -3.78
C PRO A 136 -14.77 2.15 -3.25
N SER A 137 -15.31 1.04 -3.76
CA SER A 137 -14.87 -0.31 -3.40
C SER A 137 -13.41 -0.60 -3.78
N LEU A 138 -12.85 0.11 -4.77
CA LEU A 138 -11.45 0.00 -5.15
C LEU A 138 -10.51 0.38 -3.99
N ALA A 139 -10.94 1.27 -3.09
CA ALA A 139 -10.20 1.59 -1.88
C ALA A 139 -9.95 0.38 -0.96
N LEU A 140 -10.74 -0.68 -1.14
CA LEU A 140 -10.67 -1.94 -0.42
C LEU A 140 -9.98 -3.06 -1.22
N GLY A 141 -9.44 -2.74 -2.40
CA GLY A 141 -8.68 -3.68 -3.24
C GLY A 141 -9.55 -4.60 -4.09
N THR A 142 -10.64 -4.09 -4.68
CA THR A 142 -11.49 -4.81 -5.64
C THR A 142 -10.93 -4.77 -7.07
N VAL A 143 -9.66 -5.15 -7.22
CA VAL A 143 -8.98 -5.28 -8.51
C VAL A 143 -8.17 -6.58 -8.50
N ASP A 144 -8.31 -7.41 -9.53
CA ASP A 144 -7.54 -8.64 -9.61
C ASP A 144 -6.10 -8.33 -10.03
N VAL A 145 -5.11 -8.75 -9.22
CA VAL A 145 -3.67 -8.57 -9.47
C VAL A 145 -2.89 -9.84 -9.19
N THR A 146 -1.72 -9.99 -9.80
CA THR A 146 -0.79 -11.09 -9.51
C THR A 146 0.16 -10.75 -8.36
N PRO A 147 0.73 -11.75 -7.67
CA PRO A 147 1.79 -11.51 -6.70
C PRO A 147 2.98 -10.73 -7.28
N LEU A 148 3.38 -11.00 -8.53
CA LEU A 148 4.43 -10.25 -9.23
C LEU A 148 4.06 -8.77 -9.42
N GLU A 149 2.83 -8.46 -9.81
CA GLU A 149 2.35 -7.07 -9.98
C GLU A 149 2.41 -6.30 -8.64
N LEU A 150 1.96 -6.92 -7.54
CA LEU A 150 2.09 -6.33 -6.20
C LEU A 150 3.55 -6.17 -5.78
N ALA A 151 4.38 -7.20 -6.00
CA ALA A 151 5.79 -7.15 -5.63
C ALA A 151 6.52 -6.02 -6.37
N THR A 152 6.17 -5.79 -7.64
CA THR A 152 6.69 -4.67 -8.45
C THR A 152 6.33 -3.33 -7.83
N GLY A 153 5.06 -3.11 -7.47
CA GLY A 153 4.64 -1.84 -6.85
C GLY A 153 5.31 -1.59 -5.49
N TYR A 154 5.48 -2.63 -4.67
CA TYR A 154 6.18 -2.52 -3.39
C TYR A 154 7.70 -2.35 -3.58
N ALA A 155 8.28 -2.93 -4.62
CA ALA A 155 9.68 -2.70 -4.99
C ALA A 155 9.92 -1.25 -5.44
N ILE A 156 8.98 -0.62 -6.14
CA ILE A 156 9.09 0.82 -6.48
C ILE A 156 9.10 1.68 -5.21
N TYR A 157 8.27 1.36 -4.20
CA TYR A 157 8.35 2.05 -2.90
C TYR A 157 9.71 1.83 -2.22
N ALA A 158 10.20 0.59 -2.18
CA ALA A 158 11.50 0.24 -1.62
C ALA A 158 12.66 0.97 -2.34
N ASN A 159 12.57 1.10 -3.66
CA ASN A 159 13.54 1.76 -4.53
C ASN A 159 13.32 3.27 -4.66
N ARG A 160 12.79 3.92 -3.60
CA ARG A 160 12.64 5.38 -3.52
C ARG A 160 11.83 5.98 -4.68
N GLY A 161 10.88 5.23 -5.23
CA GLY A 161 10.00 5.64 -6.31
C GLY A 161 10.56 5.51 -7.73
N ARG A 162 11.76 4.92 -7.88
CA ARG A 162 12.37 4.63 -9.19
C ARG A 162 11.75 3.39 -9.81
N ASP A 163 11.80 3.32 -11.13
CA ASP A 163 11.22 2.23 -11.90
C ASP A 163 11.96 0.90 -11.66
N VAL A 164 11.18 -0.19 -11.54
CA VAL A 164 11.71 -1.55 -11.30
C VAL A 164 11.15 -2.49 -12.36
N ILE A 165 12.00 -3.06 -13.19
CA ILE A 165 11.61 -4.02 -14.25
C ILE A 165 11.98 -5.42 -13.76
N PRO A 166 11.02 -6.28 -13.37
CA PRO A 166 11.35 -7.59 -12.83
C PRO A 166 11.78 -8.59 -13.92
N TYR A 167 12.87 -9.32 -13.70
CA TYR A 167 13.32 -10.41 -14.58
C TYR A 167 14.04 -11.52 -13.80
N ALA A 168 13.98 -12.75 -14.33
CA ALA A 168 14.57 -13.94 -13.69
C ALA A 168 15.76 -14.52 -14.47
N VAL A 169 15.75 -14.41 -15.80
CA VAL A 169 16.87 -14.87 -16.64
C VAL A 169 17.78 -13.68 -16.86
N ARG A 170 19.04 -13.76 -16.42
CA ARG A 170 20.03 -12.68 -16.59
C ARG A 170 20.65 -12.70 -17.98
N TYR A 171 21.18 -13.86 -18.37
CA TYR A 171 21.79 -14.08 -19.68
C TYR A 171 21.71 -15.56 -20.06
N VAL A 172 21.91 -15.84 -21.35
CA VAL A 172 21.94 -17.18 -21.93
C VAL A 172 23.24 -17.33 -22.71
N VAL A 173 23.99 -18.40 -22.44
CA VAL A 173 25.22 -18.75 -23.16
C VAL A 173 25.06 -20.05 -23.92
N ASP A 174 25.82 -20.21 -25.01
CA ASP A 174 25.96 -21.50 -25.69
C ASP A 174 26.90 -22.46 -24.94
N ARG A 175 27.13 -23.64 -25.51
CA ARG A 175 28.02 -24.67 -24.93
C ARG A 175 29.49 -24.27 -24.87
N ASP A 176 29.91 -23.34 -25.72
CA ASP A 176 31.29 -22.86 -25.83
C ASP A 176 31.51 -21.62 -24.94
N GLY A 177 30.46 -21.16 -24.26
CA GLY A 177 30.47 -20.00 -23.36
C GLY A 177 30.20 -18.67 -24.05
N ASN A 178 29.81 -18.68 -25.33
CA ASN A 178 29.47 -17.43 -26.03
C ASN A 178 28.08 -16.97 -25.61
N GLU A 179 27.97 -15.69 -25.29
CA GLU A 179 26.70 -15.06 -24.94
C GLU A 179 25.76 -14.98 -26.15
N ILE A 180 24.52 -15.45 -25.99
CA ILE A 180 23.47 -15.42 -27.01
C ILE A 180 22.51 -14.26 -26.71
N ILE A 181 22.13 -14.10 -25.43
CA ILE A 181 21.18 -13.07 -24.96
C ILE A 181 21.67 -12.57 -23.60
N ASN A 182 21.61 -11.26 -23.38
CA ASN A 182 21.88 -10.64 -22.09
C ASN A 182 20.73 -9.70 -21.69
N VAL A 183 19.75 -10.27 -20.99
CA VAL A 183 18.57 -9.53 -20.51
C VAL A 183 18.96 -8.50 -19.45
N GLU A 184 19.97 -8.79 -18.65
CA GLU A 184 20.50 -7.88 -17.65
C GLU A 184 21.06 -6.60 -18.29
N GLU A 185 21.83 -6.73 -19.38
CA GLU A 185 22.31 -5.60 -20.16
C GLU A 185 21.15 -4.85 -20.83
N GLU A 186 20.19 -5.56 -21.44
CA GLU A 186 19.00 -4.94 -22.03
C GLU A 186 18.20 -4.11 -21.02
N VAL A 187 17.92 -4.67 -19.83
CA VAL A 187 17.23 -3.96 -18.75
C VAL A 187 18.08 -2.80 -18.24
N GLY A 188 19.39 -2.98 -18.08
CA GLY A 188 20.33 -1.92 -17.69
C GLY A 188 20.29 -0.73 -18.66
N ASN A 189 20.27 -1.00 -19.96
CA ASN A 189 20.17 0.01 -21.00
C ASN A 189 18.83 0.76 -20.96
N ILE A 190 17.71 0.07 -20.70
CA ILE A 190 16.39 0.70 -20.53
C ILE A 190 16.41 1.62 -19.30
N ILE A 191 16.95 1.17 -18.17
CA ILE A 191 17.03 1.95 -16.94
C ILE A 191 17.92 3.18 -17.14
N ALA A 192 19.08 3.03 -17.80
CA ALA A 192 19.99 4.13 -18.11
C ALA A 192 19.33 5.17 -19.04
N ALA A 193 18.60 4.73 -20.07
CA ALA A 193 17.84 5.63 -20.94
C ALA A 193 16.78 6.42 -20.15
N LYS A 194 16.04 5.75 -19.27
CA LYS A 194 15.06 6.40 -18.40
C LYS A 194 15.69 7.39 -17.42
N GLU A 195 16.91 7.14 -16.94
CA GLU A 195 17.65 8.10 -16.11
C GLU A 195 17.95 9.38 -16.91
N ILE A 196 18.45 9.22 -18.14
CA ILE A 196 18.82 10.34 -19.03
C ILE A 196 17.58 11.16 -19.40
N GLU A 197 16.45 10.49 -19.68
CA GLU A 197 15.18 11.14 -20.00
C GLU A 197 14.46 11.74 -18.78
N GLY A 198 14.92 11.42 -17.55
CA GLY A 198 14.25 11.81 -16.32
C GLY A 198 12.93 11.07 -16.06
N THR A 199 12.67 9.97 -16.79
CA THR A 199 11.43 9.17 -16.71
C THR A 199 11.55 7.96 -15.79
N ILE A 200 12.74 7.71 -15.22
CA ILE A 200 12.95 6.63 -14.25
C ILE A 200 12.13 6.83 -12.97
N GLN A 201 11.80 8.06 -12.62
CA GLN A 201 11.08 8.37 -11.39
C GLN A 201 9.57 8.16 -11.61
N VAL A 202 9.04 7.02 -11.17
CA VAL A 202 7.61 6.66 -11.31
C VAL A 202 6.74 7.51 -10.37
N ILE A 203 7.22 7.69 -9.14
CA ILE A 203 6.66 8.59 -8.12
C ILE A 203 7.80 9.36 -7.46
N PRO A 204 7.61 10.61 -7.01
CA PRO A 204 8.66 11.37 -6.34
C PRO A 204 9.21 10.63 -5.12
N GLU A 205 10.51 10.76 -4.88
CA GLU A 205 11.18 10.15 -3.73
C GLU A 205 10.51 10.52 -2.40
N ALA A 206 10.08 11.77 -2.25
CA ALA A 206 9.36 12.23 -1.05
C ALA A 206 8.06 11.44 -0.79
N VAL A 207 7.33 11.05 -1.85
CA VAL A 207 6.12 10.21 -1.72
C VAL A 207 6.49 8.80 -1.27
N ALA A 208 7.53 8.20 -1.86
CA ALA A 208 8.00 6.87 -1.49
C ALA A 208 8.51 6.83 -0.04
N TYR A 209 9.21 7.87 0.41
CA TYR A 209 9.67 8.03 1.79
C TYR A 209 8.50 8.09 2.78
N ILE A 210 7.50 8.95 2.51
CA ILE A 210 6.33 9.10 3.39
C ILE A 210 5.52 7.80 3.44
N MET A 211 5.35 7.12 2.30
CA MET A 211 4.66 5.82 2.27
C MET A 211 5.44 4.74 3.03
N THR A 212 6.77 4.76 2.95
CA THR A 212 7.62 3.86 3.73
C THR A 212 7.51 4.12 5.22
N ASP A 213 7.45 5.37 5.68
CA ASP A 213 7.17 5.71 7.09
C ASP A 213 5.83 5.12 7.56
N LEU A 214 4.76 5.34 6.78
CA LEU A 214 3.44 4.79 7.10
C LEU A 214 3.44 3.26 7.18
N MET A 215 4.09 2.60 6.22
CA MET A 215 4.15 1.14 6.15
C MET A 215 5.12 0.52 7.17
N GLN A 216 6.13 1.24 7.64
CA GLN A 216 6.91 0.85 8.83
C GLN A 216 6.00 0.86 10.08
N GLY A 217 5.12 1.85 10.22
CA GLY A 217 4.10 1.87 11.27
C GLY A 217 3.20 0.64 11.26
N VAL A 218 2.82 0.13 10.08
CA VAL A 218 2.07 -1.12 9.93
C VAL A 218 2.85 -2.30 10.50
N VAL A 219 4.13 -2.45 10.13
CA VAL A 219 4.96 -3.59 10.56
C VAL A 219 5.32 -3.52 12.05
N ASN A 220 5.43 -2.33 12.62
CA ASN A 220 5.86 -2.15 14.02
C ASN A 220 4.70 -2.13 15.02
N HIS A 221 3.53 -1.60 14.61
CA HIS A 221 2.42 -1.31 15.52
C HIS A 221 1.05 -1.70 14.96
N GLY A 222 1.00 -2.21 13.73
CA GLY A 222 -0.24 -2.55 13.05
C GLY A 222 -0.56 -4.03 13.05
N THR A 223 -1.47 -4.39 12.15
CA THR A 223 -2.02 -5.75 12.01
C THR A 223 -0.98 -6.90 11.91
N PRO A 224 0.17 -6.79 11.23
CA PRO A 224 1.16 -7.88 11.17
C PRO A 224 2.21 -7.86 12.30
N ALA A 225 2.19 -6.87 13.19
CA ALA A 225 3.35 -6.56 14.04
C ALA A 225 3.76 -7.75 14.91
N TYR A 226 2.82 -8.39 15.58
CA TYR A 226 3.10 -9.58 16.38
C TYR A 226 3.66 -10.74 15.53
N ALA A 227 3.07 -11.00 14.36
CA ALA A 227 3.50 -12.10 13.50
C ALA A 227 4.93 -11.91 12.98
N ILE A 228 5.31 -10.68 12.63
CA ILE A 228 6.65 -10.38 12.09
C ILE A 228 7.68 -10.26 13.22
N ARG A 229 7.38 -9.47 14.26
CA ARG A 229 8.35 -9.11 15.30
C ARG A 229 8.51 -10.21 16.36
N ASN A 230 7.41 -10.87 16.75
CA ASN A 230 7.42 -11.81 17.87
C ASN A 230 7.41 -13.27 17.42
N GLN A 231 6.52 -13.63 16.48
CA GLN A 231 6.43 -15.01 16.00
C GLN A 231 7.58 -15.36 15.06
N ALA A 232 7.84 -14.53 14.04
CA ALA A 232 8.94 -14.75 13.11
C ALA A 232 10.29 -14.20 13.59
N GLY A 233 10.31 -13.36 14.63
CA GLY A 233 11.55 -12.83 15.20
C GLY A 233 12.33 -11.86 14.29
N PHE A 234 11.71 -11.36 13.22
CA PHE A 234 12.37 -10.38 12.35
C PHE A 234 12.20 -8.97 12.92
N THR A 235 13.27 -8.38 13.45
CA THR A 235 13.24 -7.09 14.17
C THR A 235 13.88 -5.92 13.42
N LYS A 236 14.44 -6.16 12.22
CA LYS A 236 15.12 -5.14 11.41
C LYS A 236 14.15 -4.18 10.72
N GLN A 237 14.64 -3.09 10.11
CA GLN A 237 13.79 -2.14 9.40
C GLN A 237 13.01 -2.82 8.28
N ALA A 238 11.69 -2.63 8.27
CA ALA A 238 10.80 -3.15 7.24
C ALA A 238 9.49 -2.37 7.19
N ALA A 239 8.91 -2.35 6.00
CA ALA A 239 7.65 -1.75 5.68
C ALA A 239 6.76 -2.81 5.00
N GLY A 240 5.44 -2.72 5.18
CA GLY A 240 4.55 -3.63 4.47
C GLY A 240 3.09 -3.43 4.82
N LYS A 241 2.27 -4.34 4.29
CA LYS A 241 0.83 -4.33 4.48
C LYS A 241 0.22 -5.72 4.37
N THR A 242 -0.67 -6.01 5.31
CA THR A 242 -1.58 -7.16 5.26
C THR A 242 -2.70 -6.93 4.24
N GLY A 243 -3.05 -7.98 3.50
CA GLY A 243 -4.25 -8.04 2.67
C GLY A 243 -5.15 -9.18 3.10
N THR A 244 -6.44 -8.87 3.23
CA THR A 244 -7.49 -9.84 3.53
C THR A 244 -8.72 -9.41 2.74
N THR A 245 -9.35 -10.35 2.05
CA THR A 245 -10.65 -10.12 1.38
C THR A 245 -11.80 -10.32 2.36
N GLN A 246 -12.95 -9.68 2.10
CA GLN A 246 -14.10 -9.67 3.02
C GLN A 246 -14.59 -11.07 3.41
N ASN A 247 -14.47 -12.05 2.50
CA ASN A 247 -14.90 -13.44 2.70
C ASN A 247 -13.74 -14.41 3.03
N TRP A 248 -12.57 -13.90 3.41
CA TRP A 248 -11.36 -14.69 3.68
C TRP A 248 -10.97 -15.63 2.52
N THR A 249 -11.23 -15.24 1.27
CA THR A 249 -10.84 -16.03 0.09
C THR A 249 -9.33 -15.95 -0.17
N ASP A 250 -8.73 -14.81 0.19
CA ASP A 250 -7.34 -14.50 -0.07
C ASP A 250 -6.70 -13.86 1.15
N ALA A 251 -5.51 -14.37 1.51
CA ALA A 251 -4.67 -13.85 2.58
C ALA A 251 -3.31 -13.45 2.00
N TRP A 252 -2.96 -12.18 2.18
CA TRP A 252 -1.75 -11.58 1.62
C TRP A 252 -0.89 -10.95 2.70
N PHE A 253 0.41 -10.96 2.44
CA PHE A 253 1.32 -9.98 3.02
C PHE A 253 2.28 -9.49 1.94
N CYS A 254 2.32 -8.19 1.76
CA CYS A 254 3.22 -7.51 0.83
C CYS A 254 4.15 -6.64 1.68
N GLY A 255 5.45 -6.89 1.62
CA GLY A 255 6.39 -6.15 2.46
C GLY A 255 7.76 -6.04 1.81
N TYR A 256 8.54 -5.09 2.30
CA TYR A 256 9.88 -4.84 1.81
C TYR A 256 10.81 -4.31 2.91
N THR A 257 12.09 -4.50 2.65
CA THR A 257 13.22 -3.81 3.28
C THR A 257 13.85 -2.86 2.26
N SER A 258 14.99 -2.26 2.56
CA SER A 258 15.73 -1.49 1.55
C SER A 258 16.19 -2.34 0.37
N ASP A 259 16.40 -3.65 0.56
CA ASP A 259 17.11 -4.51 -0.39
C ASP A 259 16.21 -5.57 -1.03
N ILE A 260 15.04 -5.88 -0.44
CA ILE A 260 14.14 -6.92 -0.95
C ILE A 260 12.69 -6.51 -0.78
N ALA A 261 11.90 -6.60 -1.84
CA ALA A 261 10.45 -6.57 -1.80
C ALA A 261 9.89 -7.98 -2.03
N ALA A 262 9.09 -8.50 -1.12
CA ALA A 262 8.51 -9.83 -1.20
C ALA A 262 7.00 -9.85 -0.92
N VAL A 263 6.30 -10.69 -1.66
CA VAL A 263 4.85 -10.89 -1.56
C VAL A 263 4.54 -12.34 -1.29
N VAL A 264 3.68 -12.57 -0.30
CA VAL A 264 3.14 -13.88 0.07
C VAL A 264 1.63 -13.87 -0.13
N TRP A 265 1.11 -14.90 -0.77
CA TRP A 265 -0.32 -15.13 -0.96
C TRP A 265 -0.71 -16.55 -0.57
N PHE A 266 -1.88 -16.68 0.05
CA PHE A 266 -2.58 -17.94 0.24
C PHE A 266 -4.02 -17.83 -0.21
N GLY A 267 -4.53 -18.90 -0.82
CA GLY A 267 -5.89 -18.98 -1.32
C GLY A 267 -6.20 -20.32 -1.99
N TYR A 268 -7.46 -20.46 -2.42
CA TYR A 268 -7.91 -21.55 -3.27
C TYR A 268 -7.96 -21.13 -4.73
N ASP A 269 -7.71 -22.06 -5.66
CA ASP A 269 -7.81 -21.74 -7.08
C ASP A 269 -9.23 -21.34 -7.49
N LYS A 270 -10.23 -21.96 -6.86
CA LYS A 270 -11.62 -21.54 -6.95
C LYS A 270 -11.83 -20.33 -6.04
N SER A 271 -11.90 -19.13 -6.63
CA SER A 271 -11.93 -17.84 -5.92
C SER A 271 -13.10 -17.66 -4.94
N PHE A 272 -14.18 -18.43 -5.09
CA PHE A 272 -15.31 -18.39 -4.16
C PHE A 272 -15.09 -19.20 -2.87
N MET A 273 -14.04 -20.03 -2.81
CA MET A 273 -13.75 -20.85 -1.63
C MET A 273 -13.04 -20.00 -0.57
N THR A 274 -13.56 -20.05 0.66
CA THR A 274 -13.00 -19.35 1.82
C THR A 274 -11.90 -20.17 2.47
N LEU A 275 -10.84 -19.50 2.94
CA LEU A 275 -9.84 -20.06 3.86
C LEU A 275 -10.45 -20.30 5.25
N GLY A 276 -11.56 -19.65 5.57
CA GLY A 276 -12.25 -19.74 6.86
C GLY A 276 -12.08 -18.48 7.70
N LYS A 277 -13.01 -18.28 8.64
CA LYS A 277 -13.02 -17.11 9.52
C LYS A 277 -11.70 -16.99 10.29
N GLY A 278 -11.08 -15.81 10.24
CA GLY A 278 -9.82 -15.53 10.93
C GLY A 278 -8.56 -15.95 10.17
N GLN A 279 -8.70 -16.65 9.03
CA GLN A 279 -7.58 -16.95 8.13
C GLN A 279 -7.26 -15.72 7.28
N ALA A 280 -6.61 -14.74 7.92
CA ALA A 280 -6.30 -13.43 7.37
C ALA A 280 -4.80 -13.28 7.05
N GLY A 281 -4.46 -12.24 6.28
CA GLY A 281 -3.07 -11.95 5.88
C GLY A 281 -2.09 -11.86 7.06
N ALA A 282 -2.53 -11.31 8.19
CA ALA A 282 -1.70 -11.17 9.40
C ALA A 282 -1.28 -12.50 10.03
N GLY A 283 -2.16 -13.51 10.02
CA GLY A 283 -1.91 -14.81 10.69
C GLY A 283 -1.27 -15.85 9.77
N LEU A 284 -1.54 -15.79 8.46
CA LEU A 284 -1.05 -16.78 7.50
C LEU A 284 0.16 -16.28 6.71
N ALA A 285 0.04 -15.13 6.05
CA ALA A 285 1.03 -14.67 5.07
C ALA A 285 2.20 -13.89 5.72
N ALA A 286 1.89 -13.03 6.70
CA ALA A 286 2.90 -12.19 7.36
C ALA A 286 4.01 -12.98 8.09
N PRO A 287 3.75 -14.07 8.83
CA PRO A 287 4.83 -14.82 9.48
C PRO A 287 5.75 -15.51 8.46
N VAL A 288 5.22 -16.00 7.33
CA VAL A 288 6.04 -16.58 6.25
C VAL A 288 7.02 -15.54 5.68
N TRP A 289 6.53 -14.32 5.45
CA TRP A 289 7.39 -13.22 5.02
C TRP A 289 8.47 -12.90 6.07
N GLY A 290 8.09 -12.88 7.36
CA GLY A 290 9.02 -12.64 8.46
C GLY A 290 10.13 -13.69 8.55
N TYR A 291 9.80 -14.98 8.45
CA TYR A 291 10.78 -16.06 8.47
C TYR A 291 11.73 -15.98 7.27
N TYR A 292 11.21 -15.69 6.08
CA TYR A 292 12.04 -15.49 4.89
C TYR A 292 13.04 -14.35 5.10
N MET A 293 12.58 -13.20 5.58
CA MET A 293 13.47 -12.06 5.83
C MET A 293 14.46 -12.33 6.95
N GLN A 294 14.06 -13.07 7.99
CA GLN A 294 14.99 -13.51 9.05
C GLN A 294 16.15 -14.31 8.47
N GLU A 295 15.86 -15.27 7.57
CA GLU A 295 16.89 -16.09 6.93
C GLU A 295 17.75 -15.31 5.93
N VAL A 296 17.16 -14.44 5.12
CA VAL A 296 17.96 -13.62 4.19
C VAL A 296 18.93 -12.73 4.95
N TYR A 297 18.48 -12.12 6.05
CA TYR A 297 19.31 -11.25 6.86
C TYR A 297 20.18 -11.99 7.89
N ASN A 298 20.22 -13.32 7.84
CA ASN A 298 21.15 -14.15 8.58
C ASN A 298 22.51 -14.17 7.86
N GLY A 299 23.29 -13.11 8.05
CA GLY A 299 24.62 -12.93 7.42
C GLY A 299 24.71 -11.75 6.45
N MET A 300 23.58 -11.14 6.08
CA MET A 300 23.56 -9.85 5.39
C MET A 300 23.55 -8.67 6.39
N PRO A 301 24.11 -7.51 6.01
CA PRO A 301 23.96 -6.28 6.78
C PRO A 301 22.50 -5.94 7.06
N ASP A 302 22.24 -5.26 8.18
CA ASP A 302 20.89 -4.79 8.49
C ASP A 302 20.39 -3.82 7.42
N PRO A 303 19.14 -3.99 6.94
CA PRO A 303 18.56 -3.07 5.97
C PRO A 303 18.39 -1.69 6.60
N ARG A 304 18.61 -0.66 5.78
CA ARG A 304 18.45 0.73 6.18
C ARG A 304 17.74 1.49 5.07
N PHE A 305 16.55 1.97 5.37
CA PHE A 305 15.87 2.91 4.47
C PHE A 305 16.66 4.22 4.38
N ALA A 306 16.54 4.89 3.24
CA ALA A 306 17.21 6.15 2.99
C ALA A 306 16.78 7.22 4.01
N GLU A 307 17.69 8.13 4.29
CA GLU A 307 17.42 9.31 5.10
C GLU A 307 16.37 10.21 4.44
N ARG A 308 15.77 11.08 5.25
CA ARG A 308 14.70 11.99 4.82
C ARG A 308 15.15 12.89 3.65
N PRO A 309 14.44 12.88 2.50
CA PRO A 309 14.75 13.74 1.37
C PRO A 309 14.23 15.18 1.56
N GLU A 310 14.78 16.14 0.79
CA GLU A 310 14.46 17.58 0.92
C GLU A 310 12.97 17.90 0.69
N GLY A 311 12.27 17.09 -0.11
CA GLY A 311 10.85 17.27 -0.44
C GLY A 311 9.87 16.93 0.70
N VAL A 312 10.36 16.58 1.89
CA VAL A 312 9.53 16.17 3.04
C VAL A 312 9.67 17.18 4.18
N GLU A 313 8.55 17.74 4.63
CA GLU A 313 8.47 18.69 5.76
C GLU A 313 7.62 18.17 6.92
N ASN A 314 7.85 18.70 8.12
CA ASN A 314 7.01 18.37 9.27
C ASN A 314 5.63 19.00 9.06
N LYS A 315 4.59 18.25 9.36
CA LYS A 315 3.20 18.67 9.28
C LYS A 315 2.54 18.53 10.65
N GLY A 316 1.58 19.40 10.91
CA GLY A 316 0.74 19.36 12.10
C GLY A 316 -0.67 19.75 11.73
N VAL A 317 -1.65 18.99 12.24
CA VAL A 317 -3.07 19.31 12.11
C VAL A 317 -3.74 19.22 13.47
N CYS A 318 -4.83 19.95 13.67
CA CYS A 318 -5.69 19.79 14.83
C CYS A 318 -6.22 18.35 14.88
N TRP A 319 -6.07 17.69 16.03
CA TRP A 319 -6.54 16.32 16.23
C TRP A 319 -8.05 16.17 16.04
N TYR A 320 -8.82 17.20 16.38
CA TYR A 320 -10.28 17.13 16.35
C TYR A 320 -10.87 17.47 14.99
N THR A 321 -10.25 18.40 14.25
CA THR A 321 -10.83 18.94 13.01
C THR A 321 -10.05 18.54 11.76
N GLY A 322 -8.78 18.10 11.89
CA GLY A 322 -7.87 17.86 10.77
C GLY A 322 -7.38 19.14 10.07
N LEU A 323 -7.76 20.34 10.55
CA LEU A 323 -7.36 21.63 9.99
C LEU A 323 -5.98 22.08 10.52
N ILE A 324 -5.41 23.16 9.95
CA ILE A 324 -4.18 23.76 10.49
C ILE A 324 -4.44 24.23 11.93
N PRO A 325 -3.60 23.87 12.92
CA PRO A 325 -3.78 24.33 14.29
C PRO A 325 -3.69 25.87 14.35
N GLY A 326 -4.75 26.53 14.84
CA GLY A 326 -4.68 27.94 15.22
C GLY A 326 -4.00 28.12 16.58
N PRO A 327 -3.78 29.38 17.02
CA PRO A 327 -3.12 29.69 18.29
C PRO A 327 -3.73 28.98 19.51
N ASP A 328 -5.04 28.79 19.51
CA ASP A 328 -5.80 28.19 20.61
C ASP A 328 -5.99 26.67 20.46
N CYS A 329 -5.36 26.04 19.46
CA CYS A 329 -5.44 24.60 19.25
C CYS A 329 -4.32 23.87 20.02
N HIS A 330 -4.65 23.31 21.19
CA HIS A 330 -3.68 22.64 22.05
C HIS A 330 -3.49 21.14 21.77
N LYS A 331 -4.32 20.53 20.91
CA LYS A 331 -4.24 19.10 20.57
C LYS A 331 -3.90 18.91 19.10
N ILE A 332 -2.62 18.65 18.82
CA ILE A 332 -2.07 18.58 17.48
C ILE A 332 -1.66 17.14 17.17
N SER A 333 -2.08 16.64 16.01
CA SER A 333 -1.51 15.44 15.40
C SER A 333 -0.29 15.85 14.57
N GLY A 334 0.89 15.42 14.97
CA GLY A 334 2.13 15.64 14.22
C GLY A 334 2.38 14.56 13.16
N GLY A 335 3.27 14.87 12.22
CA GLY A 335 3.75 13.93 11.21
C GLY A 335 4.64 14.60 10.18
N ILE A 336 4.81 13.94 9.05
CA ILE A 336 5.49 14.40 7.84
C ILE A 336 4.55 14.46 6.62
N GLY A 337 4.87 15.31 5.65
CA GLY A 337 4.17 15.44 4.38
C GLY A 337 5.02 16.09 3.30
N LEU A 338 4.48 16.22 2.09
CA LEU A 338 5.16 16.91 1.00
C LEU A 338 5.37 18.40 1.32
N LYS A 339 6.56 18.91 1.01
CA LYS A 339 6.91 20.32 1.16
C LYS A 339 6.00 21.21 0.33
N GLY A 340 5.47 22.27 0.93
CA GLY A 340 4.64 23.25 0.21
C GLY A 340 3.19 22.81 -0.08
N SER A 341 2.74 21.64 0.41
CA SER A 341 1.32 21.29 0.35
C SER A 341 0.51 22.25 1.21
N LYS A 342 -0.41 22.99 0.58
CA LYS A 342 -1.24 24.01 1.24
C LYS A 342 -2.50 23.36 1.80
N VAL A 343 -2.69 23.45 3.12
CA VAL A 343 -4.02 23.35 3.73
C VAL A 343 -4.50 24.80 3.91
N SER A 344 -5.72 25.12 3.48
CA SER A 344 -6.19 26.52 3.43
C SER A 344 -7.02 26.96 4.63
N LYS A 345 -7.50 26.02 5.45
CA LYS A 345 -8.38 26.31 6.59
C LYS A 345 -7.66 26.09 7.92
N MET A 346 -7.77 27.08 8.80
CA MET A 346 -7.27 27.03 10.18
C MET A 346 -8.37 26.62 11.15
N CYS A 347 -7.97 25.91 12.20
CA CYS A 347 -8.80 25.59 13.36
C CYS A 347 -8.85 26.81 14.28
N ASP A 348 -10.06 27.17 14.71
CA ASP A 348 -10.36 28.25 15.64
C ASP A 348 -10.22 27.87 17.12
N GLY A 349 -9.83 26.61 17.42
CA GLY A 349 -9.70 26.09 18.78
C GLY A 349 -11.02 25.61 19.41
N ASN A 350 -12.17 25.82 18.77
CA ASN A 350 -13.46 25.39 19.28
C ASN A 350 -13.81 23.97 18.79
N HIS A 351 -13.69 22.99 19.68
CA HIS A 351 -13.88 21.58 19.33
C HIS A 351 -15.20 20.98 19.84
N TYR A 352 -15.92 21.70 20.71
CA TYR A 352 -17.03 21.14 21.49
C TYR A 352 -18.39 21.74 21.15
N GLU A 353 -18.42 22.84 20.39
CA GLU A 353 -19.67 23.37 19.85
C GLU A 353 -20.20 22.49 18.71
N MET A 354 -21.34 21.86 18.96
CA MET A 354 -22.06 21.12 17.94
C MET A 354 -22.92 22.08 17.11
N LYS A 355 -22.51 22.30 15.86
CA LYS A 355 -23.41 22.88 14.85
C LYS A 355 -24.57 21.94 14.57
N SER A 356 -25.77 22.50 14.41
CA SER A 356 -26.96 21.76 14.01
C SER A 356 -26.77 21.09 12.65
N VAL A 357 -27.55 20.05 12.37
CA VAL A 357 -27.52 19.37 11.05
C VAL A 357 -27.81 20.35 9.91
N ILE A 358 -28.70 21.31 10.14
CA ILE A 358 -29.07 22.34 9.18
C ILE A 358 -27.90 23.30 8.95
N GLU A 359 -27.25 23.79 10.00
CA GLU A 359 -26.07 24.66 9.87
C GLU A 359 -24.97 23.99 9.05
N ARG A 360 -24.67 22.71 9.33
CA ARG A 360 -23.69 21.93 8.56
C ARG A 360 -24.11 21.73 7.10
N TYR A 361 -25.39 21.51 6.84
CA TYR A 361 -25.92 21.40 5.48
C TYR A 361 -25.79 22.72 4.71
N MET A 362 -26.17 23.84 5.33
CA MET A 362 -26.08 25.16 4.72
C MET A 362 -24.61 25.51 4.41
N GLU A 363 -23.68 25.28 5.33
CA GLU A 363 -22.25 25.50 5.08
C GLU A 363 -21.71 24.65 3.92
N LYS A 364 -22.11 23.37 3.85
CA LYS A 364 -21.68 22.47 2.78
C LYS A 364 -22.19 22.90 1.40
N GLN A 365 -23.39 23.45 1.34
CA GLN A 365 -23.99 23.93 0.09
C GLN A 365 -23.60 25.38 -0.26
N GLY A 366 -22.79 26.04 0.58
CA GLY A 366 -22.46 27.46 0.41
C GLY A 366 -23.69 28.37 0.57
N LEU A 367 -24.66 27.96 1.39
CA LEU A 367 -25.93 28.65 1.65
C LEU A 367 -25.90 29.46 2.96
N THR A 368 -24.74 29.63 3.57
CA THR A 368 -24.54 30.57 4.68
C THR A 368 -24.32 31.98 4.13
N GLU A 369 -24.96 32.98 4.75
CA GLU A 369 -24.88 34.40 4.37
C GLU A 369 -23.45 34.94 4.18
#